data_AF-A0AAV0GP14-F1
#
_entry.id   AF-A0AAV0GP14-F1
#
_cell.length_a   1.000
_cell.length_b   1.000
_cell.length_c   1.000
_cell.angle_alpha   90.00
_cell.angle_beta   90.00
_cell.angle_gamma   90.00
#
_symmetry.space_group_name_H-M   'P 1'
#
loop_
_entity.id
_entity.type
_entity.pdbx_description
1 polymer ?
#
loop_
_entity_poly.entity_id
_entity_poly.type
_entity_poly.pdbx_seq_one_letter_code
_entity_poly.pdbx_strand_id
1 'polypeptide(L)'
;LSQILIDGRNPPPADGVNGSSLHLPTLVYLAREKRPQHHHNFKAGAMNALIRVSSKISNAPILLNLDCDMYSNDPSTLRDALCFFMDDRKNHDVAFLQLPQMFDNVTKNDIYGSSLLVISRVEFPGLDSFGGPMYIGSGCFHRRDVLCGRDFDPNGSKLDWTNYGRDHEHTVEQLEREAKPLADIASDHNTLWGTEMGLKYGCPVEDVITGLSIQCKGWKSMYFDPKREAFLGKAPTTWPQTLVQHKRWSEGDFQIVLSRFSPAWYASGRISIGLQMMYLCYCLWAPNCLAVLYYSIIPSLCLLKGIPLFPQISSPWVLPFAYAVAAKYLYSLAEFLCSGGTILGWWNEQRTWLYKRTCSYLFAFVDTILKTMGFGESGFVITAKVADEDVARRYDKEIMEFGVSSPMFNILATIAMLNLFSLSGVVVRCLVAKDGVGVRVVFDDMGLQLLLCGALVLINWPLYHAVFFRKDKGRMPGSVTATALVSALVVCTSFVFLY
;
A
#
# COMPACT_ATOMS: atom_id res chain seq x y z
N LEU A 1 6.16 5.95 30.57
CA LEU A 1 7.39 5.27 31.03
C LEU A 1 8.47 5.48 29.97
N SER A 2 9.61 6.05 30.33
CA SER A 2 10.79 6.16 29.48
C SER A 2 11.94 5.56 30.28
N GLN A 3 12.60 4.53 29.75
CA GLN A 3 13.64 3.80 30.47
C GLN A 3 14.81 3.50 29.54
N ILE A 4 16.03 3.81 29.97
CA ILE A 4 17.27 3.45 29.28
C ILE A 4 17.64 2.03 29.72
N LEU A 5 17.44 1.06 28.83
CA LEU A 5 17.69 -0.37 29.09
C LEU A 5 19.16 -0.73 28.92
N ILE A 6 19.83 -0.11 27.95
CA ILE A 6 21.26 -0.23 27.71
C ILE A 6 21.79 1.20 27.62
N ASP A 7 22.75 1.55 28.48
CA ASP A 7 23.48 2.80 28.35
C ASP A 7 24.79 2.56 27.60
N GLY A 8 24.84 2.94 26.33
CA GLY A 8 26.05 2.80 25.52
C GLY A 8 27.23 3.68 25.95
N ARG A 9 27.07 4.52 26.98
CA ARG A 9 28.18 5.22 27.65
C ARG A 9 28.97 4.30 28.59
N ASN A 10 28.34 3.25 29.11
CA ASN A 10 28.97 2.32 30.03
C ASN A 10 29.67 1.18 29.24
N PRO A 11 30.90 0.79 29.63
CA PRO A 11 31.50 -0.42 29.10
C PRO A 11 30.71 -1.65 29.59
N PRO A 12 30.57 -2.70 28.76
CA PRO A 12 29.98 -3.95 29.24
C PRO A 12 30.85 -4.57 30.34
N PRO A 13 30.28 -5.41 31.23
CA PRO A 13 31.09 -6.30 32.06
C PRO A 13 32.06 -7.10 31.17
N ALA A 14 33.30 -7.29 31.61
CA ALA A 14 34.31 -7.98 30.81
C ALA A 14 33.92 -9.45 30.59
N ASP A 15 33.38 -9.78 29.41
CA ASP A 15 33.19 -11.17 28.99
C ASP A 15 34.54 -11.76 28.62
N GLY A 16 35.00 -12.71 29.43
CA GLY A 16 36.37 -13.24 29.48
C GLY A 16 36.85 -14.07 28.29
N VAL A 17 36.36 -13.83 27.07
CA VAL A 17 36.75 -14.63 25.90
C VAL A 17 37.54 -13.87 24.84
N ASN A 18 37.61 -12.53 24.83
CA ASN A 18 38.48 -11.84 23.84
C ASN A 18 38.97 -10.42 24.15
N GLY A 19 38.92 -9.94 25.40
CA GLY A 19 39.61 -8.69 25.81
C GLY A 19 39.18 -7.38 25.11
N SER A 20 38.21 -7.42 24.19
CA SER A 20 37.62 -6.24 23.55
C SER A 20 36.34 -5.83 24.27
N SER A 21 36.36 -4.71 24.99
CA SER A 21 35.16 -4.10 25.56
C SER A 21 34.31 -3.48 24.46
N LEU A 22 33.42 -4.27 23.85
CA LEU A 22 32.52 -3.77 22.79
C LEU A 22 31.37 -2.99 23.42
N HIS A 23 31.37 -1.66 23.30
CA HIS A 23 30.23 -0.85 23.75
C HIS A 23 28.99 -1.16 22.91
N LEU A 24 27.89 -1.50 23.58
CA LEU A 24 26.59 -1.70 22.93
C LEU A 24 25.90 -0.34 22.66
N PRO A 25 25.09 -0.20 21.60
CA PRO A 25 24.31 1.00 21.37
C PRO A 25 23.30 1.26 22.50
N THR A 26 23.06 2.53 22.83
CA THR A 26 22.04 2.90 23.81
C THR A 26 20.65 2.43 23.35
N LEU A 27 19.95 1.68 24.20
CA LEU A 27 18.59 1.20 23.96
C LEU A 27 17.63 1.88 24.93
N VAL A 28 16.61 2.54 24.38
CA VAL A 28 15.59 3.23 25.16
C VAL A 28 14.23 2.60 24.90
N TYR A 29 13.54 2.20 25.96
CA TYR A 29 12.16 1.77 25.92
C TYR A 29 11.24 2.95 26.27
N LEU A 30 10.24 3.19 25.41
CA LEU A 30 9.25 4.24 25.60
C LEU A 30 7.84 3.67 25.51
N ALA A 31 7.06 3.87 26.57
CA ALA A 31 5.62 3.67 26.58
C ALA A 31 4.94 5.00 26.92
N ARG A 32 4.12 5.50 25.99
CA ARG A 32 3.35 6.73 26.16
C ARG A 32 2.18 6.52 27.10
N GLU A 33 1.80 7.58 27.79
CA GLU A 33 0.52 7.63 28.50
C GLU A 33 -0.63 7.65 27.48
N LYS A 34 -1.73 6.97 27.80
CA LYS A 34 -2.99 7.03 27.03
C LYS A 34 -4.13 7.34 27.98
N ARG A 35 -4.98 8.31 27.61
CA ARG A 35 -6.17 8.68 28.38
C ARG A 35 -7.42 8.45 27.52
N PRO A 36 -8.51 7.86 28.06
CA PRO A 36 -9.72 7.58 27.28
C PRO A 36 -10.32 8.81 26.58
N GLN A 37 -10.19 9.99 27.17
CA GLN A 37 -10.75 11.24 26.65
C GLN A 37 -9.89 11.88 25.54
N HIS A 38 -8.71 11.33 25.24
CA HIS A 38 -7.75 11.94 24.33
C HIS A 38 -7.39 10.99 23.20
N HIS A 39 -7.62 11.41 21.97
CA HIS A 39 -7.23 10.64 20.80
C HIS A 39 -5.69 10.56 20.72
N HIS A 40 -5.15 9.35 20.68
CA HIS A 40 -3.70 9.12 20.79
C HIS A 40 -2.96 9.07 19.44
N ASN A 41 -3.67 9.30 18.32
CA ASN A 41 -3.14 9.39 16.96
C ASN A 41 -2.28 8.20 16.52
N PHE A 42 -2.64 6.98 16.96
CA PHE A 42 -2.02 5.72 16.56
C PHE A 42 -0.48 5.77 16.46
N LYS A 43 0.08 5.46 15.29
CA LYS A 43 1.51 5.41 14.99
C LYS A 43 2.12 6.81 14.90
N ALA A 44 1.45 7.78 14.26
CA ALA A 44 1.90 9.17 14.19
C ALA A 44 2.23 9.77 15.57
N GLY A 45 1.31 9.61 16.54
CA GLY A 45 1.52 10.10 17.91
C GLY A 45 2.66 9.37 18.64
N ALA A 46 2.88 8.09 18.34
CA ALA A 46 3.99 7.33 18.92
C ALA A 46 5.34 7.83 18.38
N MET A 47 5.43 8.02 17.06
CA MET A 47 6.61 8.56 16.39
C MET A 47 6.93 9.98 16.88
N ASN A 48 5.94 10.86 17.00
CA ASN A 48 6.16 12.23 17.47
C ASN A 48 6.71 12.28 18.91
N ALA A 49 6.20 11.43 19.80
CA ALA A 49 6.78 11.32 21.14
C ALA A 49 8.21 10.78 21.12
N LEU A 50 8.51 9.79 20.27
CA LEU A 50 9.87 9.28 20.09
C LEU A 50 10.83 10.37 19.58
N ILE A 51 10.39 11.22 18.65
CA ILE A 51 11.18 12.35 18.15
C ILE A 51 11.51 13.32 19.29
N ARG A 52 10.53 13.69 20.13
CA ARG A 52 10.76 14.57 21.28
C ARG A 52 11.63 13.94 22.36
N VAL A 53 11.35 12.71 22.76
CA VAL A 53 12.14 12.02 23.80
C VAL A 53 13.59 11.85 23.35
N SER A 54 13.80 11.45 22.09
CA SER A 54 15.15 11.24 21.55
C SER A 54 15.96 12.53 21.44
N SER A 55 15.34 13.72 21.39
CA SER A 55 16.07 15.00 21.38
C SER A 55 16.75 15.29 22.72
N LYS A 56 16.26 14.72 23.82
CA LYS A 56 16.90 14.81 25.14
C LYS A 56 17.98 13.78 25.37
N ILE A 57 17.84 12.59 24.77
CA ILE A 57 18.75 11.47 25.05
C ILE A 57 19.96 11.48 24.11
N SER A 58 19.71 11.53 22.80
CA SER A 58 20.77 11.37 21.79
C SER A 58 20.91 12.57 20.87
N ASN A 59 19.83 13.33 20.71
CA ASN A 59 19.70 14.45 19.77
C ASN A 59 20.29 14.16 18.38
N ALA A 60 20.10 12.94 17.86
CA ALA A 60 20.70 12.56 16.57
C ALA A 60 20.09 13.35 15.39
N PRO A 61 20.88 13.85 14.43
CA PRO A 61 20.40 14.67 13.31
C PRO A 61 19.56 13.89 12.30
N ILE A 62 19.83 12.59 12.18
CA ILE A 62 19.15 11.68 11.26
C ILE A 62 18.35 10.67 12.08
N LEU A 63 17.12 10.41 11.64
CA LEU A 63 16.16 9.50 12.26
C LEU A 63 15.80 8.41 11.26
N LEU A 64 16.03 7.14 11.63
CA LEU A 64 15.52 5.99 10.88
C LEU A 64 14.23 5.51 11.52
N ASN A 65 13.17 5.37 10.73
CA ASN A 65 11.95 4.69 11.16
C ASN A 65 11.85 3.29 10.54
N LEU A 66 11.50 2.31 11.36
CA LEU A 66 11.27 0.93 10.96
C LEU A 66 10.04 0.37 11.67
N ASP A 67 9.22 -0.36 10.94
CA ASP A 67 8.12 -1.13 11.51
C ASP A 67 8.61 -2.41 12.19
N CYS A 68 7.83 -2.92 13.13
CA CYS A 68 8.20 -4.08 13.96
C CYS A 68 8.34 -5.40 13.18
N ASP A 69 7.76 -5.47 12.00
CA ASP A 69 7.87 -6.60 11.08
C ASP A 69 8.99 -6.43 10.05
N MET A 70 9.79 -5.37 10.15
CA MET A 70 10.95 -5.11 9.29
C MET A 70 12.24 -5.20 10.13
N TYR A 71 13.27 -5.84 9.57
CA TYR A 71 14.59 -5.96 10.19
C TYR A 71 15.69 -5.53 9.22
N SER A 72 16.82 -5.07 9.77
CA SER A 72 18.00 -4.72 8.99
C SER A 72 18.65 -5.97 8.41
N ASN A 73 18.85 -5.98 7.09
CA ASN A 73 19.48 -7.07 6.37
C ASN A 73 20.89 -6.72 5.88
N ASP A 74 21.17 -5.46 5.55
CA ASP A 74 22.52 -5.02 5.17
C ASP A 74 23.15 -4.09 6.23
N PRO A 75 24.27 -4.50 6.87
CA PRO A 75 24.97 -3.64 7.83
C PRO A 75 25.58 -2.38 7.21
N SER A 76 25.78 -2.29 5.88
CA SER A 76 26.28 -1.07 5.24
C SER A 76 25.23 0.02 5.08
N THR A 77 23.94 -0.32 5.20
CA THR A 77 22.81 0.59 4.94
C THR A 77 22.95 1.94 5.63
N LEU A 78 23.34 1.95 6.92
CA LEU A 78 23.49 3.19 7.68
C LEU A 78 24.57 4.10 7.08
N ARG A 79 25.71 3.52 6.71
CA ARG A 79 26.82 4.26 6.10
C ARG A 79 26.41 4.80 4.73
N ASP A 80 25.78 3.95 3.92
CA ASP A 80 25.38 4.31 2.55
C ASP A 80 24.29 5.40 2.57
N ALA A 81 23.33 5.34 3.51
CA ALA A 81 22.34 6.39 3.72
C ALA A 81 22.96 7.72 4.15
N LEU A 82 23.97 7.70 5.04
CA LEU A 82 24.65 8.92 5.48
C LEU A 82 25.40 9.62 4.34
N CYS A 83 25.90 8.90 3.34
CA CYS A 83 26.54 9.51 2.17
C CYS A 83 25.63 10.53 1.47
N PHE A 84 24.31 10.29 1.42
CA PHE A 84 23.36 11.22 0.80
C PHE A 84 23.18 12.51 1.61
N PHE A 85 23.21 12.43 2.94
CA PHE A 85 23.07 13.61 3.82
C PHE A 85 24.39 14.35 4.04
N MET A 86 25.54 13.70 3.80
CA MET A 86 26.87 14.30 3.94
C MET A 86 27.40 14.89 2.62
N ASP A 87 26.75 14.66 1.48
CA ASP A 87 27.14 15.26 0.20
C ASP A 87 26.92 16.78 0.20
N ASP A 88 27.99 17.56 0.34
CA ASP A 88 27.96 19.03 0.39
C ASP A 88 27.31 19.71 -0.83
N ARG A 89 27.19 18.99 -1.96
CA ARG A 89 26.57 19.49 -3.18
C ARG A 89 25.05 19.28 -3.19
N LYS A 90 24.56 18.20 -2.59
CA LYS A 90 23.16 17.76 -2.68
C LYS A 90 22.40 17.73 -1.36
N ASN A 91 23.07 17.81 -0.22
CA ASN A 91 22.42 17.65 1.10
C ASN A 91 21.54 18.83 1.54
N HIS A 92 21.56 19.95 0.81
CA HIS A 92 20.91 21.19 1.23
C HIS A 92 19.39 21.15 1.09
N ASP A 93 18.85 20.35 0.17
CA ASP A 93 17.42 20.27 -0.12
C ASP A 93 16.79 18.88 0.15
N VAL A 94 17.58 17.91 0.59
CA VAL A 94 17.11 16.55 0.88
C VAL A 94 16.57 16.49 2.30
N ALA A 95 15.29 16.18 2.46
CA ALA A 95 14.64 15.97 3.76
C ALA A 95 14.66 14.51 4.22
N PHE A 96 14.47 13.57 3.30
CA PHE A 96 14.46 12.15 3.64
C PHE A 96 14.90 11.24 2.50
N LEU A 97 15.41 10.07 2.86
CA LEU A 97 15.85 9.01 1.96
C LEU A 97 14.96 7.79 2.17
N GLN A 98 14.16 7.45 1.16
CA GLN A 98 13.29 6.28 1.19
C GLN A 98 14.02 5.08 0.55
N LEU A 99 14.01 3.94 1.25
CA LEU A 99 14.48 2.67 0.70
C LEU A 99 13.31 1.77 0.30
N PRO A 100 13.51 0.79 -0.60
CA PRO A 100 12.50 -0.22 -0.92
C PRO A 100 11.99 -0.96 0.34
N GLN A 101 10.68 -1.21 0.40
CA GLN A 101 10.13 -2.17 1.36
C GLN A 101 10.10 -3.56 0.73
N MET A 102 10.97 -4.45 1.22
CA MET A 102 11.15 -5.79 0.69
C MET A 102 10.73 -6.84 1.71
N PHE A 103 10.27 -7.99 1.23
CA PHE A 103 9.71 -9.04 2.07
C PHE A 103 10.40 -10.38 1.79
N ASP A 104 10.80 -11.09 2.84
CA ASP A 104 11.56 -12.36 2.72
C ASP A 104 10.64 -13.59 2.63
N ASN A 105 9.35 -13.42 2.92
CA ASN A 105 8.36 -14.49 2.93
C ASN A 105 7.45 -14.49 1.70
N VAL A 106 7.78 -13.73 0.64
CA VAL A 106 6.98 -13.72 -0.59
C VAL A 106 7.36 -14.93 -1.46
N THR A 107 6.36 -15.65 -1.95
CA THR A 107 6.58 -16.80 -2.84
C THR A 107 7.01 -16.35 -4.24
N LYS A 108 7.57 -17.28 -5.01
CA LYS A 108 8.11 -17.02 -6.36
C LYS A 108 7.14 -16.28 -7.30
N ASN A 109 5.85 -16.61 -7.26
CA ASN A 109 4.83 -16.02 -8.12
C ASN A 109 3.86 -15.13 -7.36
N ASP A 110 4.17 -14.74 -6.11
CA ASP A 110 3.46 -13.76 -5.29
C ASP A 110 1.94 -13.71 -5.52
N ILE A 111 1.23 -14.74 -5.04
CA ILE A 111 -0.20 -14.92 -5.30
C ILE A 111 -1.10 -13.77 -4.81
N TYR A 112 -0.57 -12.87 -3.97
CA TYR A 112 -1.28 -11.73 -3.39
C TYR A 112 -0.72 -10.37 -3.81
N GLY A 113 0.29 -10.33 -4.69
CA GLY A 113 0.93 -9.09 -5.14
C GLY A 113 1.39 -8.21 -3.97
N SER A 114 2.08 -8.82 -3.00
CA SER A 114 2.57 -8.14 -1.78
C SER A 114 3.95 -7.50 -1.98
N SER A 115 4.72 -7.97 -2.95
CA SER A 115 6.08 -7.49 -3.24
C SER A 115 6.14 -6.06 -3.79
N LEU A 116 5.04 -5.58 -4.39
CA LEU A 116 4.95 -4.24 -5.02
C LEU A 116 6.13 -3.95 -5.98
N LEU A 117 6.60 -4.97 -6.70
CA LEU A 117 7.85 -4.94 -7.49
C LEU A 117 7.95 -3.75 -8.45
N VAL A 118 6.90 -3.46 -9.22
CA VAL A 118 6.91 -2.35 -10.19
C VAL A 118 6.98 -1.00 -9.47
N ILE A 119 6.32 -0.87 -8.33
CA ILE A 119 6.36 0.34 -7.51
C ILE A 119 7.81 0.60 -7.04
N SER A 120 8.47 -0.43 -6.49
CA SER A 120 9.82 -0.29 -5.94
C SER A 120 10.91 -0.19 -7.01
N ARG A 121 10.81 -0.93 -8.12
CA ARG A 121 11.87 -1.01 -9.13
C ARG A 121 11.72 -0.03 -10.28
N VAL A 122 10.53 0.54 -10.49
CA VAL A 122 10.25 1.41 -11.64
C VAL A 122 9.68 2.75 -11.19
N GLU A 123 8.55 2.74 -10.49
CA GLU A 123 7.82 3.98 -10.19
C GLU A 123 8.61 4.88 -9.24
N PHE A 124 9.13 4.34 -8.13
CA PHE A 124 9.85 5.12 -7.11
C PHE A 124 11.22 5.62 -7.59
N PRO A 125 12.04 4.81 -8.31
CA PRO A 125 13.22 5.32 -8.99
C PRO A 125 12.89 6.43 -10.01
N GLY A 126 11.80 6.27 -10.77
CA GLY A 126 11.33 7.28 -11.72
C GLY A 126 10.99 8.62 -11.05
N LEU A 127 10.48 8.58 -9.81
CA LEU A 127 10.15 9.77 -9.02
C LEU A 127 11.36 10.57 -8.56
N ASP A 128 12.56 9.98 -8.51
CA ASP A 128 13.78 10.69 -8.12
C ASP A 128 14.09 11.87 -9.08
N SER A 129 13.64 11.76 -10.33
CA SER A 129 13.73 12.85 -11.32
C SER A 129 12.77 14.02 -11.08
N PHE A 130 11.77 13.84 -10.20
CA PHE A 130 10.70 14.81 -9.96
C PHE A 130 10.70 15.42 -8.54
N GLY A 131 11.74 15.17 -7.75
CA GLY A 131 11.86 15.61 -6.35
C GLY A 131 11.78 14.49 -5.32
N GLY A 132 11.79 13.23 -5.79
CA GLY A 132 11.86 12.03 -4.96
C GLY A 132 10.50 11.40 -4.63
N PRO A 133 10.48 10.13 -4.19
CA PRO A 133 9.26 9.40 -3.90
C PRO A 133 8.61 9.85 -2.58
N MET A 134 7.38 9.39 -2.39
CA MET A 134 6.63 9.60 -1.16
C MET A 134 7.28 8.85 0.02
N TYR A 135 7.06 9.34 1.24
CA TYR A 135 7.34 8.59 2.45
C TYR A 135 6.29 7.49 2.64
N ILE A 136 6.71 6.23 2.73
CA ILE A 136 5.82 5.04 2.80
C ILE A 136 5.85 4.30 4.14
N GLY A 137 6.29 4.98 5.21
CA GLY A 137 6.03 4.54 6.59
C GLY A 137 7.09 3.65 7.26
N SER A 138 8.04 3.10 6.51
CA SER A 138 9.14 2.27 7.02
C SER A 138 10.35 2.31 6.09
N GLY A 139 11.54 2.05 6.63
CA GLY A 139 12.79 2.01 5.86
C GLY A 139 13.17 3.38 5.32
N CYS A 140 12.92 4.44 6.09
CA CYS A 140 13.16 5.81 5.66
C CYS A 140 14.06 6.54 6.65
N PHE A 141 15.07 7.23 6.14
CA PHE A 141 15.95 8.09 6.92
C PHE A 141 15.49 9.53 6.77
N HIS A 142 15.16 10.19 7.87
CA HIS A 142 14.68 11.56 7.91
C HIS A 142 15.70 12.48 8.56
N ARG A 143 15.83 13.70 8.04
CA ARG A 143 16.40 14.81 8.78
C ARG A 143 15.48 15.22 9.93
N ARG A 144 16.05 15.28 11.13
CA ARG A 144 15.33 15.66 12.36
C ARG A 144 14.76 17.07 12.27
N ASP A 145 15.57 18.05 11.85
CA ASP A 145 15.15 19.45 11.77
C ASP A 145 13.96 19.64 10.83
N VAL A 146 13.95 18.95 9.69
CA VAL A 146 12.83 18.97 8.75
C VAL A 146 11.56 18.36 9.36
N LEU A 147 11.69 17.19 10.00
CA LEU A 147 10.56 16.62 10.76
C LEU A 147 10.10 17.54 11.88
N CYS A 148 11.01 18.28 12.53
CA CYS A 148 10.69 19.28 13.54
C CYS A 148 10.21 20.63 12.95
N GLY A 149 9.87 20.68 11.66
CA GLY A 149 9.16 21.81 11.05
C GLY A 149 10.02 22.83 10.34
N ARG A 150 11.35 22.63 10.20
CA ARG A 150 12.24 23.56 9.51
C ARG A 150 11.71 23.89 8.10
N ASP A 151 11.54 25.17 7.83
CA ASP A 151 11.19 25.64 6.50
C ASP A 151 12.39 25.59 5.55
N PHE A 152 12.11 25.41 4.27
CA PHE A 152 13.15 25.32 3.26
C PHE A 152 13.64 26.73 2.88
N ASP A 153 14.95 26.94 3.00
CA ASP A 153 15.67 28.09 2.46
C ASP A 153 16.77 27.61 1.50
N PRO A 154 16.68 27.92 0.19
CA PRO A 154 17.67 27.52 -0.80
C PRO A 154 19.13 27.88 -0.44
N ASN A 155 19.33 28.94 0.34
CA ASN A 155 20.66 29.44 0.70
C ASN A 155 21.10 29.05 2.11
N GLY A 156 20.18 28.59 2.96
CA GLY A 156 20.39 28.40 4.40
C GLY A 156 20.04 27.01 4.92
N SER A 157 19.47 26.12 4.10
CA SER A 157 18.93 24.81 4.54
C SER A 157 19.95 23.68 4.73
N LYS A 158 21.25 23.96 4.65
CA LYS A 158 22.28 22.96 4.94
C LYS A 158 22.10 22.38 6.34
N LEU A 159 22.33 21.07 6.45
CA LEU A 159 22.29 20.37 7.73
C LEU A 159 23.55 20.74 8.51
N ASP A 160 23.37 21.38 9.66
CA ASP A 160 24.46 21.72 10.57
C ASP A 160 24.67 20.59 11.57
N TRP A 161 25.67 19.75 11.33
CA TRP A 161 26.00 18.61 12.18
C TRP A 161 26.48 19.02 13.59
N THR A 162 26.92 20.26 13.79
CA THR A 162 27.54 20.69 15.06
C THR A 162 26.54 20.94 16.18
N ASN A 163 25.28 21.21 15.85
CA ASN A 163 24.20 21.41 16.83
C ASN A 163 23.64 20.11 17.41
N TYR A 164 24.19 18.96 17.01
CA TYR A 164 23.71 17.65 17.38
C TYR A 164 24.78 16.88 18.14
N GLY A 165 24.36 16.17 19.18
CA GLY A 165 25.29 15.46 20.04
C GLY A 165 24.55 14.80 21.19
N ARG A 166 25.16 13.73 21.69
CA ARG A 166 24.64 13.03 22.87
C ARG A 166 24.93 13.90 24.10
N ASP A 167 23.97 13.92 25.02
CA ASP A 167 24.19 14.55 26.32
C ASP A 167 25.13 13.67 27.16
N HIS A 168 26.33 14.19 27.41
CA HIS A 168 27.36 13.53 28.21
C HIS A 168 27.40 14.03 29.66
N GLU A 169 26.66 15.10 29.99
CA GLU A 169 26.70 15.72 31.30
C GLU A 169 25.66 15.10 32.24
N HIS A 170 24.47 14.75 31.72
CA HIS A 170 23.38 14.24 32.55
C HIS A 170 23.46 12.74 32.83
N THR A 171 23.15 12.34 34.07
CA THR A 171 23.02 10.92 34.45
C THR A 171 21.82 10.26 33.77
N VAL A 172 21.77 8.92 33.76
CA VAL A 172 20.61 8.16 33.24
C VAL A 172 19.31 8.61 33.90
N GLU A 173 19.31 8.76 35.23
CA GLU A 173 18.12 9.16 35.99
C GLU A 173 17.66 10.58 35.68
N GLN A 174 18.60 11.48 35.40
CA GLN A 174 18.30 12.86 34.98
C GLN A 174 17.68 12.86 33.57
N LEU A 175 18.29 12.15 32.62
CA LEU A 175 17.79 12.03 31.25
C LEU A 175 16.38 11.41 31.22
N GLU A 176 16.14 10.35 31.98
CA GLU A 176 14.82 9.72 32.09
C GLU A 176 13.78 10.65 32.70
N ARG A 177 14.16 11.44 33.71
CA ARG A 177 13.30 12.43 34.36
C ARG A 177 12.89 13.55 33.41
N GLU A 178 13.84 14.05 32.61
CA GLU A 178 13.58 15.10 31.61
C GLU A 178 12.82 14.59 30.38
N ALA A 179 13.04 13.33 29.99
CA ALA A 179 12.35 12.70 28.87
C ALA A 179 10.88 12.39 29.19
N LYS A 180 10.56 12.07 30.45
CA LYS A 180 9.22 11.66 30.88
C LYS A 180 8.10 12.65 30.50
N PRO A 181 8.19 13.96 30.75
CA PRO A 181 7.13 14.90 30.34
C PRO A 181 6.96 14.98 28.81
N LEU A 182 8.02 14.81 28.03
CA LEU A 182 7.98 14.87 26.56
C LEU A 182 7.19 13.72 25.91
N ALA A 183 7.06 12.61 26.64
CA ALA A 183 6.30 11.43 26.25
C ALA A 183 4.78 11.56 26.52
N ASP A 184 4.37 12.57 27.29
CA ASP A 184 2.97 12.80 27.65
C ASP A 184 2.16 13.28 26.43
N ILE A 185 0.91 12.84 26.35
CA ILE A 185 -0.10 13.35 25.42
C ILE A 185 -0.30 14.87 25.59
N ALA A 186 -0.14 15.40 26.80
CA ALA A 186 -0.22 16.84 27.05
C ALA A 186 0.82 17.63 26.25
N SER A 187 1.98 17.03 25.92
CA SER A 187 3.00 17.67 25.08
C SER A 187 2.56 17.92 23.64
N ASP A 188 1.49 17.27 23.17
CA ASP A 188 0.90 17.53 21.86
C ASP A 188 -0.14 18.67 21.90
N HIS A 189 -0.72 18.96 23.06
CA HIS A 189 -1.87 19.87 23.19
C HIS A 189 -1.48 21.33 22.96
N ASN A 190 -2.22 22.03 22.09
CA ASN A 190 -1.99 23.43 21.72
C ASN A 190 -0.58 23.70 21.18
N THR A 191 0.08 22.68 20.61
CA THR A 191 1.36 22.81 19.92
C THR A 191 1.22 22.58 18.41
N LEU A 192 2.30 22.81 17.68
CA LEU A 192 2.38 22.54 16.24
C LEU A 192 2.64 21.05 15.92
N TRP A 193 2.77 20.17 16.93
CA TRP A 193 3.01 18.73 16.72
C TRP A 193 1.79 18.03 16.11
N GLY A 194 2.04 17.26 15.05
CA GLY A 194 1.00 16.55 14.30
C GLY A 194 0.19 17.42 13.35
N THR A 195 0.37 18.74 13.37
CA THR A 195 -0.30 19.67 12.46
C THR A 195 0.69 20.28 11.47
N GLU A 196 1.75 20.92 11.97
CA GLU A 196 2.81 21.54 11.17
C GLU A 196 4.15 20.81 11.29
N MET A 197 4.43 20.22 12.46
CA MET A 197 5.65 19.48 12.76
C MET A 197 5.35 18.00 13.04
N GLY A 198 6.38 17.16 12.97
CA GLY A 198 6.31 15.72 13.14
C GLY A 198 5.51 15.03 12.04
N LEU A 199 5.15 13.77 12.30
CA LEU A 199 4.20 13.02 11.49
C LEU A 199 2.80 13.62 11.68
N LYS A 200 2.09 13.87 10.59
CA LYS A 200 0.78 14.53 10.59
C LYS A 200 -0.30 13.63 11.19
N TYR A 201 -1.25 14.25 11.89
CA TYR A 201 -2.40 13.57 12.49
C TYR A 201 -3.63 13.60 11.56
N GLY A 202 -4.60 12.73 11.86
CA GLY A 202 -5.93 12.77 11.24
C GLY A 202 -6.09 11.98 9.93
N CYS A 203 -5.08 11.21 9.52
CA CYS A 203 -5.14 10.36 8.33
C CYS A 203 -4.59 8.96 8.64
N PRO A 204 -5.22 7.86 8.15
CA PRO A 204 -4.70 6.50 8.28
C PRO A 204 -3.35 6.22 7.59
N VAL A 205 -2.97 7.07 6.63
CA VAL A 205 -1.68 7.06 5.93
C VAL A 205 -0.91 8.33 6.29
N GLU A 206 -0.58 8.48 7.59
CA GLU A 206 0.13 9.64 8.11
C GLU A 206 1.48 9.86 7.43
N ASP A 207 2.08 8.79 6.92
CA ASP A 207 3.35 8.77 6.21
C ASP A 207 3.27 9.54 4.89
N VAL A 208 2.32 9.18 4.03
CA VAL A 208 2.11 9.80 2.71
C VAL A 208 1.86 11.30 2.85
N ILE A 209 0.96 11.69 3.75
CA ILE A 209 0.62 13.11 3.99
C ILE A 209 1.78 13.88 4.64
N THR A 210 2.61 13.24 5.46
CA THR A 210 3.81 13.86 6.04
C THR A 210 4.85 14.10 4.95
N GLY A 211 5.11 13.11 4.10
CA GLY A 211 6.00 13.26 2.94
C GLY A 211 5.54 14.37 2.01
N LEU A 212 4.24 14.41 1.69
CA LEU A 212 3.65 15.45 0.84
C LEU A 212 3.81 16.84 1.47
N SER A 213 3.52 16.98 2.77
CA SER A 213 3.67 18.25 3.47
C SER A 213 5.12 18.74 3.48
N ILE A 214 6.09 17.84 3.61
CA ILE A 214 7.52 18.18 3.57
C ILE A 214 7.90 18.65 2.17
N GLN A 215 7.51 17.90 1.14
CA GLN A 215 7.86 18.25 -0.24
C GLN A 215 7.18 19.54 -0.72
N CYS A 216 5.94 19.79 -0.31
CA CYS A 216 5.24 21.06 -0.58
C CYS A 216 5.86 22.28 0.12
N LYS A 217 6.77 22.10 1.09
CA LYS A 217 7.58 23.18 1.66
C LYS A 217 8.83 23.48 0.83
N GLY A 218 9.10 22.76 -0.25
CA GLY A 218 10.27 22.93 -1.12
C GLY A 218 11.39 21.92 -0.89
N TRP A 219 11.27 21.09 0.15
CA TRP A 219 12.20 19.98 0.38
C TRP A 219 12.03 18.87 -0.68
N LYS A 220 13.08 18.08 -0.89
CA LYS A 220 13.08 16.89 -1.74
C LYS A 220 13.25 15.64 -0.92
N SER A 221 12.90 14.51 -1.50
CA SER A 221 13.32 13.19 -1.03
C SER A 221 14.24 12.54 -2.05
N MET A 222 14.86 11.44 -1.66
CA MET A 222 15.60 10.59 -2.59
C MET A 222 15.18 9.14 -2.43
N TYR A 223 15.33 8.37 -3.50
CA TYR A 223 15.17 6.92 -3.48
C TYR A 223 16.52 6.21 -3.56
N PHE A 224 16.78 5.27 -2.66
CA PHE A 224 17.99 4.46 -2.71
C PHE A 224 17.67 2.97 -2.70
N ASP A 225 18.01 2.31 -3.81
CA ASP A 225 17.83 0.89 -4.03
C ASP A 225 19.21 0.17 -4.03
N PRO A 226 19.68 -0.29 -2.85
CA PRO A 226 20.97 -0.96 -2.74
C PRO A 226 20.97 -2.35 -3.38
N LYS A 227 22.14 -2.82 -3.84
CA LYS A 227 22.30 -4.16 -4.45
C LYS A 227 21.85 -5.30 -3.53
N ARG A 228 22.10 -5.15 -2.22
CA ARG A 228 21.58 -6.04 -1.19
C ARG A 228 20.46 -5.29 -0.48
N GLU A 229 19.31 -5.94 -0.35
CA GLU A 229 18.15 -5.31 0.28
C GLU A 229 18.50 -4.82 1.69
N ALA A 230 18.29 -3.53 1.93
CA ALA A 230 18.65 -2.89 3.20
C ALA A 230 17.83 -3.43 4.38
N PHE A 231 16.51 -3.56 4.15
CA PHE A 231 15.56 -4.01 5.15
C PHE A 231 14.67 -5.10 4.54
N LEU A 232 14.41 -6.14 5.33
CA LEU A 232 13.51 -7.24 4.98
C LEU A 232 12.40 -7.30 6.00
N GLY A 233 11.17 -7.56 5.57
CA GLY A 233 10.06 -7.78 6.48
C GLY A 233 9.12 -8.89 6.09
N LYS A 234 7.94 -8.91 6.74
CA LYS A 234 6.92 -9.94 6.55
C LYS A 234 5.68 -9.39 5.84
N ALA A 235 5.45 -9.87 4.62
CA ALA A 235 4.22 -9.66 3.88
C ALA A 235 3.05 -10.46 4.48
N PRO A 236 1.79 -10.01 4.31
CA PRO A 236 0.62 -10.81 4.65
C PRO A 236 0.61 -12.15 3.89
N THR A 237 0.35 -13.24 4.61
CA THR A 237 0.32 -14.60 4.03
C THR A 237 -1.09 -15.10 3.76
N THR A 238 -2.10 -14.23 3.91
CA THR A 238 -3.49 -14.56 3.61
C THR A 238 -4.17 -13.46 2.78
N TRP A 239 -5.13 -13.89 1.96
CA TRP A 239 -5.89 -12.96 1.14
C TRP A 239 -6.75 -11.98 1.95
N PRO A 240 -7.49 -12.38 3.01
CA PRO A 240 -8.23 -11.44 3.84
C PRO A 240 -7.35 -10.34 4.45
N GLN A 241 -6.16 -10.70 4.94
CA GLN A 241 -5.22 -9.72 5.50
C GLN A 241 -4.75 -8.72 4.45
N THR A 242 -4.43 -9.19 3.24
CA THR A 242 -4.04 -8.34 2.10
C THR A 242 -5.16 -7.36 1.73
N LEU A 243 -6.41 -7.83 1.67
CA LEU A 243 -7.55 -6.98 1.33
C LEU A 243 -7.81 -5.89 2.39
N VAL A 244 -7.71 -6.24 3.68
CA VAL A 244 -7.86 -5.27 4.78
C VAL A 244 -6.74 -4.22 4.75
N GLN A 245 -5.50 -4.65 4.49
CA GLN A 245 -4.37 -3.74 4.35
C GLN A 245 -4.60 -2.73 3.22
N HIS A 246 -4.98 -3.20 2.04
CA HIS A 246 -5.25 -2.33 0.89
C HIS A 246 -6.49 -1.44 1.06
N LYS A 247 -7.52 -1.90 1.79
CA LYS A 247 -8.64 -1.03 2.18
C LYS A 247 -8.13 0.15 2.99
N ARG A 248 -7.33 -0.11 4.04
CA ARG A 248 -6.79 0.94 4.91
C ARG A 248 -5.95 1.96 4.14
N TRP A 249 -5.07 1.49 3.25
CA TRP A 249 -4.26 2.37 2.40
C TRP A 249 -5.13 3.25 1.51
N SER A 250 -5.98 2.63 0.70
CA SER A 250 -6.86 3.36 -0.24
C SER A 250 -7.86 4.30 0.46
N GLU A 251 -8.31 3.97 1.67
CA GLU A 251 -9.16 4.82 2.50
C GLU A 251 -8.40 6.07 2.97
N GLY A 252 -7.18 5.89 3.46
CA GLY A 252 -6.32 7.00 3.87
C GLY A 252 -5.93 7.90 2.70
N ASP A 253 -5.51 7.29 1.59
CA ASP A 253 -5.16 7.94 0.33
C ASP A 253 -6.30 8.82 -0.19
N PHE A 254 -7.53 8.29 -0.19
CA PHE A 254 -8.69 9.06 -0.63
C PHE A 254 -9.08 10.15 0.39
N GLN A 255 -8.90 9.92 1.69
CA GLN A 255 -9.03 10.98 2.70
C GLN A 255 -8.05 12.13 2.46
N ILE A 256 -6.82 11.87 1.99
CA ILE A 256 -5.89 12.94 1.60
C ILE A 256 -6.51 13.77 0.48
N VAL A 257 -7.04 13.15 -0.58
CA VAL A 257 -7.69 13.86 -1.70
C VAL A 257 -8.80 14.78 -1.23
N LEU A 258 -9.59 14.36 -0.25
CA LEU A 258 -10.73 15.14 0.27
C LEU A 258 -10.33 16.14 1.37
N SER A 259 -9.07 16.14 1.80
CA SER A 259 -8.57 17.01 2.87
C SER A 259 -7.92 18.29 2.34
N ARG A 260 -7.62 19.24 3.24
CA ARG A 260 -6.81 20.43 2.90
C ARG A 260 -5.44 20.12 2.30
N PHE A 261 -4.93 18.90 2.47
CA PHE A 261 -3.63 18.45 1.99
C PHE A 261 -3.69 17.74 0.63
N SER A 262 -4.81 17.82 -0.10
CA SER A 262 -4.94 17.15 -1.39
C SER A 262 -3.84 17.55 -2.38
N PRO A 263 -3.20 16.57 -3.05
CA PRO A 263 -2.20 16.85 -4.08
C PRO A 263 -2.73 17.75 -5.21
N ALA A 264 -4.03 17.73 -5.49
CA ALA A 264 -4.62 18.51 -6.57
C ALA A 264 -4.54 20.04 -6.35
N TRP A 265 -4.71 20.52 -5.11
CA TRP A 265 -4.68 21.94 -4.80
C TRP A 265 -3.56 22.35 -3.84
N TYR A 266 -3.29 21.57 -2.80
CA TYR A 266 -2.26 21.89 -1.82
C TYR A 266 -0.87 21.85 -2.44
N ALA A 267 -0.62 20.89 -3.34
CA ALA A 267 0.67 20.69 -3.98
C ALA A 267 0.82 21.47 -5.29
N SER A 268 -0.28 22.01 -5.83
CA SER A 268 -0.29 22.76 -7.09
C SER A 268 0.64 23.97 -7.02
N GLY A 269 1.62 24.01 -7.94
CA GLY A 269 2.64 25.06 -8.00
C GLY A 269 3.70 25.00 -6.90
N ARG A 270 3.64 24.03 -5.98
CA ARG A 270 4.63 23.85 -4.89
C ARG A 270 5.61 22.72 -5.15
N ILE A 271 5.17 21.71 -5.89
CA ILE A 271 5.99 20.59 -6.36
C ILE A 271 5.90 20.47 -7.88
N SER A 272 6.77 19.64 -8.47
CA SER A 272 6.73 19.39 -9.90
C SER A 272 5.41 18.74 -10.33
N ILE A 273 4.95 19.04 -11.55
CA ILE A 273 3.71 18.45 -12.09
C ILE A 273 3.80 16.92 -12.12
N GLY A 274 4.98 16.37 -12.46
CA GLY A 274 5.21 14.92 -12.45
C GLY A 274 5.02 14.31 -11.06
N LEU A 275 5.59 14.92 -10.01
CA LEU A 275 5.41 14.46 -8.63
C LEU A 275 3.96 14.61 -8.18
N GLN A 276 3.30 15.72 -8.53
CA GLN A 276 1.88 15.94 -8.25
C GLN A 276 0.99 14.87 -8.87
N MET A 277 1.21 14.53 -10.15
CA MET A 277 0.47 13.48 -10.84
C MET A 277 0.66 12.12 -10.17
N MET A 278 1.87 11.80 -9.74
CA MET A 278 2.16 10.53 -9.09
C MET A 278 1.51 10.43 -7.72
N TYR A 279 1.55 11.49 -6.90
CA TYR A 279 0.74 11.53 -5.67
C TYR A 279 -0.74 11.28 -5.95
N LEU A 280 -1.30 11.90 -7.00
CA LEU A 280 -2.69 11.66 -7.41
C LEU A 280 -2.94 10.23 -7.87
N CYS A 281 -2.00 9.58 -8.56
CA CYS A 281 -2.14 8.18 -8.99
C CYS A 281 -2.39 7.23 -7.82
N TYR A 282 -1.69 7.41 -6.69
CA TYR A 282 -1.91 6.63 -5.47
C TYR A 282 -3.14 7.11 -4.69
N CYS A 283 -3.26 8.43 -4.49
CA CYS A 283 -4.36 9.03 -3.73
C CYS A 283 -5.76 8.73 -4.35
N LEU A 284 -5.83 8.48 -5.66
CA LEU A 284 -7.05 8.13 -6.40
C LEU A 284 -7.28 6.62 -6.59
N TRP A 285 -6.59 5.77 -5.83
CA TRP A 285 -6.85 4.32 -5.83
C TRP A 285 -8.31 3.98 -5.52
N ALA A 286 -8.91 4.55 -4.48
CA ALA A 286 -10.29 4.23 -4.12
C ALA A 286 -11.31 4.61 -5.21
N PRO A 287 -11.36 5.85 -5.72
CA PRO A 287 -12.30 6.23 -6.79
C PRO A 287 -12.17 5.41 -8.08
N ASN A 288 -10.97 4.89 -8.38
CA ASN A 288 -10.75 4.05 -9.56
C ASN A 288 -11.57 2.75 -9.54
N CYS A 289 -12.12 2.33 -8.37
CA CYS A 289 -13.02 1.19 -8.28
C CYS A 289 -14.25 1.30 -9.19
N LEU A 290 -14.79 2.51 -9.38
CA LEU A 290 -16.03 2.74 -10.14
C LEU A 290 -15.86 2.35 -11.61
N ALA A 291 -14.74 2.73 -12.21
CA ALA A 291 -14.42 2.38 -13.59
C ALA A 291 -14.25 0.85 -13.73
N VAL A 292 -13.53 0.21 -12.81
CA VAL A 292 -13.32 -1.25 -12.86
C VAL A 292 -14.62 -2.02 -12.65
N LEU A 293 -15.50 -1.58 -11.76
CA LEU A 293 -16.82 -2.18 -11.58
C LEU A 293 -17.66 -2.06 -12.85
N TYR A 294 -17.65 -0.89 -13.49
CA TYR A 294 -18.35 -0.71 -14.77
C TYR A 294 -17.85 -1.70 -15.82
N TYR A 295 -16.54 -1.74 -16.08
CA TYR A 295 -15.95 -2.61 -17.11
C TYR A 295 -15.99 -4.10 -16.76
N SER A 296 -16.12 -4.48 -15.49
CA SER A 296 -16.22 -5.88 -15.07
C SER A 296 -17.65 -6.42 -14.97
N ILE A 297 -18.67 -5.55 -15.01
CA ILE A 297 -20.08 -5.92 -14.87
C ILE A 297 -20.86 -5.62 -16.16
N ILE A 298 -20.82 -4.38 -16.65
CA ILE A 298 -21.70 -3.92 -17.72
C ILE A 298 -21.43 -4.64 -19.05
N PRO A 299 -20.18 -4.77 -19.53
CA PRO A 299 -19.91 -5.51 -20.76
C PRO A 299 -20.38 -6.95 -20.72
N SER A 300 -20.26 -7.62 -19.57
CA SER A 300 -20.70 -9.00 -19.37
C SER A 300 -22.22 -9.14 -19.33
N LEU A 301 -22.95 -8.18 -18.74
CA LEU A 301 -24.42 -8.16 -18.78
C LEU A 301 -24.93 -7.87 -20.20
N CYS A 302 -24.34 -6.91 -20.90
CA CYS A 302 -24.65 -6.64 -22.30
C CYS A 302 -24.32 -7.86 -23.19
N LEU A 303 -23.24 -8.58 -22.89
CA LEU A 303 -22.90 -9.86 -23.53
C LEU A 303 -24.00 -10.91 -23.33
N LEU A 304 -24.49 -11.06 -22.09
CA LEU A 304 -25.58 -11.99 -21.78
C LEU A 304 -26.87 -11.66 -22.54
N LYS A 305 -27.20 -10.37 -22.73
CA LYS A 305 -28.38 -9.94 -23.48
C LYS A 305 -28.18 -9.98 -25.00
N GLY A 306 -26.96 -9.80 -25.49
CA GLY A 306 -26.66 -9.68 -26.91
C GLY A 306 -26.61 -8.24 -27.41
N ILE A 307 -26.26 -7.29 -26.54
CA ILE A 307 -26.13 -5.87 -26.90
C ILE A 307 -24.64 -5.60 -27.19
N PRO A 308 -24.27 -5.30 -28.44
CA PRO A 308 -22.89 -4.99 -28.79
C PRO A 308 -22.49 -3.61 -28.22
N LEU A 309 -21.36 -3.55 -27.52
CA LEU A 309 -20.80 -2.31 -26.96
C LEU A 309 -19.51 -1.85 -27.66
N PHE A 310 -18.82 -2.77 -28.33
CA PHE A 310 -17.58 -2.50 -29.04
C PHE A 310 -17.77 -2.60 -30.55
N PRO A 311 -16.84 -2.07 -31.35
CA PRO A 311 -16.87 -2.28 -32.80
C PRO A 311 -16.85 -3.76 -33.17
N GLN A 312 -17.49 -4.08 -34.30
CA GLN A 312 -17.41 -5.40 -34.91
C GLN A 312 -15.96 -5.80 -35.19
N ILE A 313 -15.67 -7.10 -35.11
CA ILE A 313 -14.34 -7.64 -35.42
C ILE A 313 -13.96 -7.41 -36.88
N SER A 314 -14.94 -7.48 -37.79
CA SER A 314 -14.80 -7.14 -39.21
C SER A 314 -14.55 -5.66 -39.48
N SER A 315 -14.78 -4.78 -38.50
CA SER A 315 -14.61 -3.33 -38.65
C SER A 315 -13.15 -2.91 -38.48
N PRO A 316 -12.63 -1.98 -39.32
CA PRO A 316 -11.32 -1.37 -39.10
C PRO A 316 -11.17 -0.69 -37.73
N TRP A 317 -12.28 -0.30 -37.11
CA TRP A 317 -12.31 0.31 -35.78
C TRP A 317 -11.92 -0.66 -34.65
N VAL A 318 -11.76 -1.95 -34.92
CA VAL A 318 -11.20 -2.90 -33.94
C VAL A 318 -9.70 -2.65 -33.72
N LEU A 319 -8.98 -2.07 -34.70
CA LEU A 319 -7.53 -1.92 -34.67
C LEU A 319 -7.03 -1.03 -33.51
N PRO A 320 -7.62 0.14 -33.22
CA PRO A 320 -7.23 0.93 -32.04
C PRO A 320 -7.40 0.18 -30.71
N PHE A 321 -8.47 -0.62 -30.57
CA PHE A 321 -8.71 -1.43 -29.38
C PHE A 321 -7.67 -2.54 -29.25
N ALA A 322 -7.41 -3.26 -30.34
CA ALA A 322 -6.38 -4.30 -30.37
C ALA A 322 -5.00 -3.73 -30.03
N TYR A 323 -4.64 -2.56 -30.59
CA TYR A 323 -3.39 -1.87 -30.27
C TYR A 323 -3.33 -1.48 -28.79
N ALA A 324 -4.35 -0.82 -28.24
CA ALA A 324 -4.35 -0.36 -26.86
C ALA A 324 -4.26 -1.54 -25.86
N VAL A 325 -5.02 -2.62 -26.10
CA VAL A 325 -4.97 -3.83 -25.27
C VAL A 325 -3.59 -4.48 -25.37
N ALA A 326 -3.08 -4.72 -26.59
CA ALA A 326 -1.78 -5.33 -26.79
C ALA A 326 -0.66 -4.50 -26.15
N ALA A 327 -0.61 -3.19 -26.44
CA ALA A 327 0.40 -2.29 -25.89
C ALA A 327 0.38 -2.28 -24.36
N LYS A 328 -0.80 -2.14 -23.74
CA LYS A 328 -0.93 -2.12 -22.27
C LYS A 328 -0.43 -3.41 -21.63
N TYR A 329 -0.86 -4.57 -22.12
CA TYR A 329 -0.54 -5.85 -21.49
C TYR A 329 0.87 -6.35 -21.83
N LEU A 330 1.36 -6.10 -23.05
CA LEU A 330 2.74 -6.41 -23.42
C LEU A 330 3.73 -5.54 -22.64
N TYR A 331 3.46 -4.23 -22.53
CA TYR A 331 4.29 -3.33 -21.74
C TYR A 331 4.27 -3.71 -20.27
N SER A 332 3.08 -3.91 -19.69
CA SER A 332 2.95 -4.34 -18.29
C SER A 332 3.66 -5.66 -18.00
N LEU A 333 3.60 -6.63 -18.93
CA LEU A 333 4.32 -7.89 -18.79
C LEU A 333 5.84 -7.67 -18.87
N ALA A 334 6.31 -6.93 -19.87
CA ALA A 334 7.73 -6.64 -20.04
C ALA A 334 8.31 -5.90 -18.83
N GLU A 335 7.61 -4.89 -18.32
CA GLU A 335 7.98 -4.12 -17.14
C GLU A 335 8.07 -5.01 -15.88
N PHE A 336 7.07 -5.87 -15.67
CA PHE A 336 7.05 -6.80 -14.53
C PHE A 336 8.20 -7.82 -14.60
N LEU A 337 8.49 -8.35 -15.80
CA LEU A 337 9.62 -9.27 -16.01
C LEU A 337 10.97 -8.58 -15.82
N CYS A 338 11.14 -7.36 -16.34
CA CYS A 338 12.33 -6.54 -16.12
C CYS A 338 12.56 -6.21 -14.64
N SER A 339 11.48 -6.17 -13.85
CA SER A 339 11.54 -5.97 -12.40
C SER A 339 11.85 -7.25 -11.60
N GLY A 340 12.16 -8.37 -12.29
CA GLY A 340 12.50 -9.65 -11.66
C GLY A 340 11.30 -10.58 -11.41
N GLY A 341 10.11 -10.22 -11.88
CA GLY A 341 8.91 -11.04 -11.76
C GLY A 341 8.88 -12.24 -12.73
N THR A 342 7.88 -13.11 -12.57
CA THR A 342 7.61 -14.23 -13.48
C THR A 342 6.33 -13.99 -14.29
N ILE A 343 6.11 -14.74 -15.38
CA ILE A 343 4.85 -14.65 -16.16
C ILE A 343 3.64 -15.03 -15.30
N LEU A 344 3.77 -16.06 -14.46
CA LEU A 344 2.70 -16.47 -13.55
C LEU A 344 2.48 -15.42 -12.45
N GLY A 345 3.55 -14.81 -11.95
CA GLY A 345 3.50 -13.68 -11.02
C GLY A 345 2.78 -12.48 -11.62
N TRP A 346 3.06 -12.14 -12.88
CA TRP A 346 2.35 -11.08 -13.59
C TRP A 346 0.84 -11.38 -13.71
N TRP A 347 0.47 -12.63 -14.01
CA TRP A 347 -0.94 -13.03 -14.05
C TRP A 347 -1.61 -12.91 -12.67
N ASN A 348 -0.89 -13.28 -11.60
CA ASN A 348 -1.36 -13.08 -10.22
C ASN A 348 -1.46 -11.60 -9.86
N GLU A 349 -0.56 -10.75 -10.36
CA GLU A 349 -0.62 -9.30 -10.18
C GLU A 349 -1.85 -8.70 -10.87
N GLN A 350 -2.18 -9.14 -12.10
CA GLN A 350 -3.42 -8.71 -12.76
C GLN A 350 -4.68 -9.13 -11.96
N ARG A 351 -4.67 -10.33 -11.37
CA ARG A 351 -5.79 -10.81 -10.52
C ARG A 351 -5.93 -9.96 -9.27
N THR A 352 -4.81 -9.74 -8.60
CA THR A 352 -4.72 -8.94 -7.39
C THR A 352 -5.15 -7.49 -7.66
N TRP A 353 -4.72 -6.91 -8.78
CA TRP A 353 -5.12 -5.59 -9.26
C TRP A 353 -6.64 -5.47 -9.43
N LEU A 354 -7.27 -6.48 -10.05
CA LEU A 354 -8.72 -6.55 -10.24
C LEU A 354 -9.41 -6.64 -8.88
N TYR A 355 -8.98 -7.57 -8.03
CA TYR A 355 -9.67 -7.84 -6.77
C TYR A 355 -9.59 -6.65 -5.82
N LYS A 356 -8.41 -6.04 -5.64
CA LYS A 356 -8.24 -4.83 -4.81
C LYS A 356 -9.24 -3.75 -5.22
N ARG A 357 -9.44 -3.54 -6.53
CA ARG A 357 -10.35 -2.51 -7.07
C ARG A 357 -11.83 -2.85 -6.91
N THR A 358 -12.22 -4.11 -7.13
CA THR A 358 -13.63 -4.51 -7.01
C THR A 358 -14.09 -4.72 -5.58
N CYS A 359 -13.17 -4.84 -4.60
CA CYS A 359 -13.54 -4.95 -3.18
C CYS A 359 -12.87 -3.89 -2.29
N SER A 360 -11.60 -4.02 -1.91
CA SER A 360 -10.93 -3.12 -0.95
C SER A 360 -11.15 -1.65 -1.24
N TYR A 361 -10.96 -1.25 -2.50
CA TYR A 361 -11.06 0.14 -2.95
C TYR A 361 -12.51 0.61 -2.99
N LEU A 362 -13.45 -0.27 -3.34
CA LEU A 362 -14.88 0.01 -3.26
C LEU A 362 -15.32 0.26 -1.81
N PHE A 363 -14.92 -0.60 -0.87
CA PHE A 363 -15.21 -0.40 0.54
C PHE A 363 -14.56 0.87 1.09
N ALA A 364 -13.30 1.12 0.74
CA ALA A 364 -12.60 2.35 1.11
C ALA A 364 -13.30 3.60 0.56
N PHE A 365 -13.75 3.56 -0.70
CA PHE A 365 -14.48 4.65 -1.34
C PHE A 365 -15.79 4.93 -0.61
N VAL A 366 -16.63 3.91 -0.41
CA VAL A 366 -17.92 4.05 0.27
C VAL A 366 -17.74 4.55 1.71
N ASP A 367 -16.86 3.91 2.49
CA ASP A 367 -16.62 4.27 3.89
C ASP A 367 -16.11 5.71 4.01
N THR A 368 -15.20 6.13 3.11
CA THR A 368 -14.69 7.50 3.10
C THR A 368 -15.79 8.51 2.77
N ILE A 369 -16.64 8.25 1.77
CA ILE A 369 -17.77 9.14 1.44
C ILE A 369 -18.75 9.22 2.61
N LEU A 370 -19.13 8.09 3.21
CA LEU A 370 -20.03 8.05 4.36
C LEU A 370 -19.44 8.82 5.55
N LYS A 371 -18.14 8.69 5.79
CA LYS A 371 -17.42 9.45 6.82
C LYS A 371 -17.44 10.94 6.53
N THR A 372 -17.17 11.38 5.30
CA THR A 372 -17.24 12.80 4.90
C THR A 372 -18.66 13.36 5.04
N MET A 373 -19.69 12.53 4.88
CA MET A 373 -21.09 12.90 5.11
C MET A 373 -21.54 12.85 6.59
N GLY A 374 -20.66 12.45 7.51
CA GLY A 374 -20.94 12.39 8.95
C GLY A 374 -21.68 11.11 9.41
N PHE A 375 -21.79 10.09 8.56
CA PHE A 375 -22.54 8.85 8.85
C PHE A 375 -21.67 7.69 9.35
N GLY A 376 -20.37 7.87 9.56
CA GLY A 376 -19.47 6.77 9.95
C GLY A 376 -18.33 7.16 10.87
N GLU A 377 -18.04 6.30 11.85
CA GLU A 377 -16.78 6.29 12.61
C GLU A 377 -15.85 5.23 12.01
N SER A 378 -14.59 5.59 11.71
CA SER A 378 -13.62 4.64 11.15
C SER A 378 -12.99 3.81 12.25
N GLY A 379 -13.31 2.50 12.29
CA GLY A 379 -12.57 1.53 13.09
C GLY A 379 -11.22 1.20 12.45
N PHE A 380 -10.12 1.38 13.19
CA PHE A 380 -8.81 0.92 12.74
C PHE A 380 -8.68 -0.60 12.97
N VAL A 381 -8.66 -1.38 11.89
CA VAL A 381 -8.47 -2.84 11.99
C VAL A 381 -6.98 -3.15 11.87
N ILE A 382 -6.40 -3.69 12.95
CA ILE A 382 -5.03 -4.19 12.93
C ILE A 382 -4.98 -5.48 12.11
N THR A 383 -4.10 -5.53 11.12
CA THR A 383 -3.85 -6.75 10.35
C THR A 383 -2.87 -7.63 11.11
N ALA A 384 -3.33 -8.76 11.65
CA ALA A 384 -2.44 -9.79 12.15
C ALA A 384 -1.61 -10.37 11.00
N LYS A 385 -0.33 -10.71 11.23
CA LYS A 385 0.57 -11.31 10.22
C LYS A 385 0.97 -12.75 10.52
N VAL A 386 0.39 -13.35 11.57
CA VAL A 386 0.62 -14.75 11.95
C VAL A 386 -0.50 -15.61 11.37
N ALA A 387 -0.13 -16.71 10.74
CA ALA A 387 -1.06 -17.66 10.13
C ALA A 387 -0.86 -19.04 10.77
N ASP A 388 -1.93 -19.81 10.90
CA ASP A 388 -1.88 -21.21 11.34
C ASP A 388 -1.02 -22.06 10.38
N GLU A 389 -0.41 -23.15 10.86
CA GLU A 389 0.47 -24.01 10.04
C GLU A 389 -0.19 -24.49 8.74
N ASP A 390 -1.47 -24.84 8.80
CA ASP A 390 -2.27 -25.25 7.64
C ASP A 390 -2.37 -24.14 6.58
N VAL A 391 -2.48 -22.88 7.02
CA VAL A 391 -2.58 -21.70 6.17
C VAL A 391 -1.21 -21.39 5.56
N ALA A 392 -0.15 -21.45 6.36
CA ALA A 392 1.22 -21.27 5.88
C ALA A 392 1.57 -22.29 4.78
N ARG A 393 1.22 -23.57 4.98
CA ARG A 393 1.45 -24.63 3.98
C ARG A 393 0.69 -24.39 2.67
N ARG A 394 -0.49 -23.78 2.72
CA ARG A 394 -1.24 -23.39 1.50
C ARG A 394 -0.58 -22.21 0.81
N TYR A 395 -0.13 -21.24 1.59
CA TYR A 395 0.60 -20.08 1.08
C TYR A 395 1.89 -20.50 0.35
N ASP A 396 2.70 -21.38 0.95
CA ASP A 396 3.93 -21.92 0.34
C ASP A 396 3.66 -22.69 -0.97
N LYS A 397 2.47 -23.30 -1.08
CA LYS A 397 1.99 -23.99 -2.30
C LYS A 397 1.30 -23.07 -3.29
N GLU A 398 1.29 -21.76 -3.03
CA GLU A 398 0.67 -20.74 -3.88
C GLU A 398 -0.85 -20.96 -4.07
N ILE A 399 -1.52 -21.39 -3.00
CA ILE A 399 -2.97 -21.58 -2.95
C ILE A 399 -3.61 -20.44 -2.16
N MET A 400 -4.44 -19.64 -2.84
CA MET A 400 -5.14 -18.50 -2.21
C MET A 400 -6.09 -18.93 -1.09
N GLU A 401 -6.20 -18.12 -0.03
CA GLU A 401 -7.01 -18.38 1.16
C GLU A 401 -8.38 -17.69 1.08
N PHE A 402 -9.47 -18.47 1.04
CA PHE A 402 -10.84 -17.95 0.98
C PHE A 402 -11.74 -18.43 2.13
N GLY A 403 -11.18 -19.12 3.14
CA GLY A 403 -11.91 -19.79 4.22
C GLY A 403 -12.67 -18.91 5.20
N VAL A 404 -12.57 -17.59 5.08
CA VAL A 404 -13.17 -16.62 6.00
C VAL A 404 -14.43 -16.00 5.39
N SER A 405 -15.48 -15.84 6.20
CA SER A 405 -16.66 -15.10 5.78
C SER A 405 -16.36 -13.60 5.79
N SER A 406 -16.50 -12.93 4.65
CA SER A 406 -16.21 -11.50 4.51
C SER A 406 -17.14 -10.85 3.48
N PRO A 407 -17.69 -9.65 3.74
CA PRO A 407 -18.41 -8.87 2.74
C PRO A 407 -17.61 -8.61 1.46
N MET A 408 -16.28 -8.47 1.56
CA MET A 408 -15.41 -8.31 0.39
C MET A 408 -15.43 -9.57 -0.51
N PHE A 409 -15.49 -10.76 0.10
CA PHE A 409 -15.59 -12.01 -0.66
C PHE A 409 -16.96 -12.19 -1.30
N ASN A 410 -18.04 -11.71 -0.66
CA ASN A 410 -19.36 -11.69 -1.30
C ASN A 410 -19.31 -10.91 -2.62
N ILE A 411 -18.71 -9.72 -2.64
CA ILE A 411 -18.62 -8.90 -3.87
C ILE A 411 -17.74 -9.59 -4.93
N LEU A 412 -16.54 -10.04 -4.56
CA LEU A 412 -15.64 -10.74 -5.49
C LEU A 412 -16.31 -11.97 -6.11
N ALA A 413 -16.93 -12.81 -5.28
CA ALA A 413 -17.60 -14.01 -5.76
C ALA A 413 -18.83 -13.68 -6.61
N THR A 414 -19.61 -12.66 -6.25
CA THR A 414 -20.78 -12.24 -7.04
C THR A 414 -20.36 -11.77 -8.43
N ILE A 415 -19.33 -10.92 -8.54
CA ILE A 415 -18.84 -10.44 -9.84
C ILE A 415 -18.25 -11.60 -10.66
N ALA A 416 -17.51 -12.51 -10.02
CA ALA A 416 -16.97 -13.69 -10.70
C ALA A 416 -18.09 -14.62 -11.21
N MET A 417 -19.15 -14.83 -10.41
CA MET A 417 -20.33 -15.63 -10.81
C MET A 417 -21.11 -14.95 -11.93
N LEU A 418 -21.29 -13.64 -11.87
CA LEU A 418 -21.94 -12.86 -12.92
C LEU A 418 -21.22 -13.04 -14.26
N ASN A 419 -19.90 -12.89 -14.28
CA ASN A 419 -19.10 -13.12 -15.49
C ASN A 419 -19.23 -14.55 -16.01
N LEU A 420 -19.22 -15.54 -15.11
CA LEU A 420 -19.38 -16.95 -15.48
C LEU A 420 -20.77 -17.23 -16.08
N PHE A 421 -21.83 -16.69 -15.47
CA PHE A 421 -23.21 -16.83 -15.95
C PHE A 421 -23.41 -16.13 -17.30
N SER A 422 -22.85 -14.92 -17.45
CA SER A 422 -22.86 -14.20 -18.71
C SER A 422 -22.20 -14.99 -19.84
N LEU A 423 -21.01 -15.54 -19.60
CA LEU A 423 -20.30 -16.36 -20.58
C LEU A 423 -21.04 -17.66 -20.90
N SER A 424 -21.56 -18.33 -19.87
CA SER A 424 -22.35 -19.57 -20.03
C SER A 424 -23.64 -19.33 -20.81
N GLY A 425 -24.30 -18.18 -20.59
CA GLY A 425 -25.50 -17.78 -21.31
C GLY A 425 -25.27 -17.60 -22.80
N VAL A 426 -24.11 -17.07 -23.20
CA VAL A 426 -23.71 -16.99 -24.62
C VAL A 426 -23.51 -18.38 -25.21
N VAL A 427 -22.84 -19.29 -24.48
CA VAL A 427 -22.65 -20.68 -24.93
C VAL A 427 -24.01 -21.37 -25.13
N VAL A 428 -24.94 -21.25 -24.18
CA VAL A 428 -26.29 -21.80 -24.30
C VAL A 428 -27.02 -21.20 -25.50
N ARG A 429 -26.97 -19.89 -25.69
CA ARG A 429 -27.57 -19.21 -26.84
C ARG A 429 -27.00 -19.73 -28.17
N CYS A 430 -25.70 -19.93 -28.24
CA CYS A 430 -25.03 -20.47 -29.43
C CYS A 430 -25.44 -21.93 -29.71
N LEU A 431 -25.63 -22.75 -28.67
CA LEU A 431 -26.07 -24.14 -28.82
C LEU A 431 -27.54 -24.26 -29.23
N VAL A 432 -28.40 -23.32 -28.80
CA VAL A 432 -29.84 -23.30 -29.13
C VAL A 432 -30.10 -22.70 -30.53
N ALA A 433 -29.21 -21.83 -31.02
CA ALA A 433 -29.33 -21.25 -32.36
C ALA A 433 -29.17 -22.32 -33.46
N LYS A 434 -30.26 -22.65 -34.16
CA LYS A 434 -30.36 -23.82 -35.04
C LYS A 434 -29.49 -23.79 -36.30
N ASP A 435 -28.97 -22.63 -36.73
CA ASP A 435 -28.41 -22.50 -38.09
C ASP A 435 -26.91 -22.14 -38.17
N GLY A 436 -26.16 -22.08 -37.07
CA GLY A 436 -24.70 -21.79 -37.07
C GLY A 436 -24.31 -20.37 -37.53
N VAL A 437 -25.16 -19.69 -38.31
CA VAL A 437 -25.07 -18.27 -38.69
C VAL A 437 -25.09 -17.38 -37.44
N GLY A 438 -25.92 -17.73 -36.44
CA GLY A 438 -25.98 -17.01 -35.17
C GLY A 438 -24.65 -16.99 -34.41
N VAL A 439 -23.84 -18.05 -34.52
CA VAL A 439 -22.53 -18.12 -33.86
C VAL A 439 -21.57 -17.12 -34.50
N ARG A 440 -21.47 -17.10 -35.84
CA ARG A 440 -20.59 -16.16 -36.56
C ARG A 440 -20.98 -14.70 -36.29
N VAL A 441 -22.27 -14.41 -36.26
CA VAL A 441 -22.80 -13.07 -35.96
C VAL A 441 -22.43 -12.65 -34.53
N VAL A 442 -22.58 -13.54 -33.54
CA VAL A 442 -22.17 -13.24 -32.15
C VAL A 442 -20.67 -12.99 -32.04
N PHE A 443 -19.83 -13.75 -32.74
CA PHE A 443 -18.38 -13.53 -32.72
C PHE A 443 -17.97 -12.22 -33.41
N ASP A 444 -18.63 -11.87 -34.52
CA ASP A 444 -18.33 -10.61 -35.23
C ASP A 444 -18.82 -9.39 -34.44
N ASP A 445 -20.06 -9.42 -33.95
CA ASP A 445 -20.68 -8.29 -33.24
C ASP A 445 -20.17 -8.11 -31.81
N MET A 446 -19.77 -9.18 -31.13
CA MET A 446 -19.46 -9.16 -29.69
C MET A 446 -18.09 -9.74 -29.34
N GLY A 447 -17.21 -9.95 -30.32
CA GLY A 447 -15.93 -10.62 -30.10
C GLY A 447 -15.07 -9.99 -29.00
N LEU A 448 -14.99 -8.65 -28.93
CA LEU A 448 -14.23 -7.95 -27.88
C LEU A 448 -14.88 -8.08 -26.49
N GLN A 449 -16.21 -8.06 -26.41
CA GLN A 449 -16.96 -8.32 -25.17
C GLN A 449 -16.73 -9.75 -24.68
N LEU A 450 -16.75 -10.71 -25.61
CA LEU A 450 -16.50 -12.13 -25.31
C LEU A 450 -15.06 -12.34 -24.82
N LEU A 451 -14.08 -11.68 -25.44
CA LEU A 451 -12.68 -11.71 -25.01
C LEU A 451 -12.53 -11.14 -23.60
N LEU A 452 -13.13 -9.98 -23.31
CA LEU A 452 -13.10 -9.34 -22.00
C LEU A 452 -13.74 -10.23 -20.92
N CYS A 453 -14.96 -10.71 -21.18
CA CYS A 453 -15.67 -11.59 -20.24
C CYS A 453 -14.89 -12.90 -20.02
N GLY A 454 -14.37 -13.52 -21.09
CA GLY A 454 -13.52 -14.69 -21.01
C GLY A 454 -12.27 -14.46 -20.16
N ALA A 455 -11.58 -13.33 -20.34
CA ALA A 455 -10.43 -12.97 -19.52
C ALA A 455 -10.82 -12.78 -18.03
N LEU A 456 -11.97 -12.16 -17.75
CA LEU A 456 -12.51 -12.03 -16.39
C LEU A 456 -12.90 -13.37 -15.76
N VAL A 457 -13.38 -14.34 -16.54
CA VAL A 457 -13.61 -15.71 -16.05
C VAL A 457 -12.26 -16.38 -15.75
N LEU A 458 -11.30 -16.34 -16.69
CA LEU A 458 -10.00 -16.99 -16.51
C LEU A 458 -9.21 -16.44 -15.31
N ILE A 459 -9.21 -15.12 -15.09
CA ILE A 459 -8.48 -14.51 -13.99
C ILE A 459 -9.05 -14.91 -12.63
N ASN A 460 -10.35 -15.22 -12.58
CA ASN A 460 -11.10 -15.67 -11.40
C ASN A 460 -11.00 -17.19 -11.14
N TRP A 461 -10.17 -17.91 -11.88
CA TRP A 461 -10.04 -19.36 -11.73
C TRP A 461 -9.81 -19.85 -10.29
N PRO A 462 -8.91 -19.26 -9.47
CA PRO A 462 -8.74 -19.68 -8.08
C PRO A 462 -9.99 -19.51 -7.21
N LEU A 463 -10.81 -18.49 -7.51
CA LEU A 463 -12.07 -18.23 -6.81
C LEU A 463 -13.09 -19.33 -7.14
N TYR A 464 -13.25 -19.69 -8.42
CA TYR A 464 -14.13 -20.81 -8.80
C TYR A 464 -13.68 -22.13 -8.17
N HIS A 465 -12.37 -22.36 -8.12
CA HIS A 465 -11.82 -23.50 -7.40
C HIS A 465 -12.24 -23.51 -5.92
N ALA A 466 -12.18 -22.35 -5.26
CA ALA A 466 -12.60 -22.20 -3.87
C ALA A 466 -14.10 -22.35 -3.63
N VAL A 467 -14.93 -21.98 -4.61
CA VAL A 467 -16.39 -22.08 -4.52
C VAL A 467 -16.86 -23.52 -4.76
N PHE A 468 -16.40 -24.16 -5.84
CA PHE A 468 -17.00 -25.39 -6.35
C PHE A 468 -16.22 -26.67 -6.03
N PHE A 469 -14.89 -26.60 -5.97
CA PHE A 469 -14.04 -27.80 -6.04
C PHE A 469 -13.28 -28.09 -4.73
N ARG A 470 -12.93 -27.07 -3.95
CA ARG A 470 -12.16 -27.24 -2.71
C ARG A 470 -12.97 -27.92 -1.60
N LYS A 471 -12.28 -28.77 -0.84
CA LYS A 471 -12.80 -29.46 0.35
C LYS A 471 -12.00 -29.17 1.62
N ASP A 472 -10.91 -28.41 1.51
CA ASP A 472 -10.07 -28.01 2.64
C ASP A 472 -10.63 -26.77 3.34
N LYS A 473 -9.97 -26.33 4.43
CA LYS A 473 -10.36 -25.14 5.19
C LYS A 473 -10.24 -23.82 4.43
N GLY A 474 -9.55 -23.80 3.28
CA GLY A 474 -9.46 -22.59 2.44
C GLY A 474 -10.54 -22.50 1.37
N ARG A 475 -11.51 -23.43 1.37
CA ARG A 475 -12.75 -23.34 0.60
C ARG A 475 -13.56 -22.11 1.00
N MET A 476 -14.21 -21.47 0.04
CA MET A 476 -15.14 -20.37 0.33
C MET A 476 -16.32 -20.87 1.21
N PRO A 477 -16.69 -20.13 2.27
CA PRO A 477 -17.83 -20.50 3.11
C PRO A 477 -19.12 -20.71 2.30
N GLY A 478 -19.95 -21.66 2.75
CA GLY A 478 -21.20 -21.99 2.07
C GLY A 478 -22.19 -20.82 2.03
N SER A 479 -22.23 -20.00 3.09
CA SER A 479 -23.05 -18.78 3.14
C SER A 479 -22.64 -17.76 2.07
N VAL A 480 -21.34 -17.44 1.99
CA VAL A 480 -20.76 -16.55 0.97
C VAL A 480 -21.04 -17.07 -0.43
N THR A 481 -20.86 -18.37 -0.64
CA THR A 481 -21.14 -19.05 -1.92
C THR A 481 -22.60 -18.91 -2.32
N ALA A 482 -23.53 -19.21 -1.42
CA ALA A 482 -24.96 -19.13 -1.69
C ALA A 482 -25.39 -17.68 -1.98
N THR A 483 -24.93 -16.71 -1.18
CA THR A 483 -25.20 -15.29 -1.42
C THR A 483 -24.68 -14.85 -2.79
N ALA A 484 -23.44 -15.21 -3.13
CA ALA A 484 -22.84 -14.82 -4.41
C ALA A 484 -23.59 -15.39 -5.62
N LEU A 485 -23.96 -16.68 -5.56
CA LEU A 485 -24.74 -17.33 -6.63
C LEU A 485 -26.11 -16.69 -6.81
N VAL A 486 -26.84 -16.48 -5.70
CA VAL A 486 -28.19 -15.89 -5.74
C VAL A 486 -28.12 -14.44 -6.22
N SER A 487 -27.21 -13.62 -5.68
CA SER A 487 -27.05 -12.23 -6.10
C SER A 487 -26.67 -12.12 -7.57
N ALA A 488 -25.71 -12.93 -8.05
CA ALA A 488 -25.32 -12.92 -9.45
C ALA A 488 -26.47 -13.35 -10.37
N LEU A 489 -27.24 -14.38 -9.98
CA LEU A 489 -28.39 -14.85 -10.75
C LEU A 489 -29.51 -13.81 -10.80
N VAL A 490 -29.81 -13.16 -9.67
CA VAL A 490 -30.80 -12.08 -9.61
C VAL A 490 -30.37 -10.94 -10.51
N VAL A 491 -29.11 -10.47 -10.44
CA VAL A 491 -28.63 -9.38 -11.31
C VAL A 491 -28.71 -9.77 -12.79
N CYS A 492 -28.26 -10.98 -13.15
CA CYS A 492 -28.31 -11.46 -14.53
C CYS A 492 -29.75 -11.57 -15.05
N THR A 493 -30.65 -12.17 -14.28
CA THR A 493 -32.05 -12.36 -14.70
C THR A 493 -32.79 -11.02 -14.75
N SER A 494 -32.67 -10.18 -13.71
CA SER A 494 -33.25 -8.84 -13.71
C SER A 494 -32.77 -8.01 -14.89
N PHE A 495 -31.48 -8.05 -15.22
CA PHE A 495 -30.97 -7.33 -16.39
C PHE A 495 -31.58 -7.84 -17.70
N VAL A 496 -31.68 -9.16 -17.88
CA VAL A 496 -32.25 -9.77 -19.09
C VAL A 496 -33.76 -9.54 -19.24
N PHE A 497 -34.49 -9.40 -18.13
CA PHE A 497 -35.94 -9.16 -18.14
C PHE A 497 -36.32 -7.67 -18.20
N LEU A 498 -35.54 -6.78 -17.58
CA LEU A 498 -35.86 -5.35 -17.51
C LEU A 498 -35.36 -4.56 -18.72
N TYR A 499 -34.29 -5.03 -19.37
CA TYR A 499 -33.70 -4.49 -20.59
C TYR A 499 -33.60 -5.63 -21.61
#